data_AF-A0A651EPJ9-F1
#
_entry.id   AF-A0A651EPJ9-F1
#
_cell.length_a   1.000
_cell.length_b   1.000
_cell.length_c   1.000
_cell.angle_alpha   90.00
_cell.angle_beta   90.00
_cell.angle_gamma   90.00
#
_symmetry.space_group_name_H-M   'P 1'
#
loop_
_entity.id
_entity.type
_entity.pdbx_description
1 polymer ?
#
loop_
_entity_poly.entity_id
_entity_poly.type
_entity_poly.pdbx_seq_one_letter_code
_entity_poly.pdbx_strand_id
1 'polypeptide(L)'
;MPRPSPALRTALEAVHLGALGLWCGMTIAIGAVAATIFPAMRRLDPSLPDYAGFPDAHWSIGAGSIMNPLFHMLDWASLALAGIALLTLALGAAFGMIRLATAGGTLRTLALLCAVIALGYSVFSLRPAMDADLSAYHSAARAGDHATALVHKDAFDHAHPRASLLIAMTLSFAGFAFIAGAVNAIHRPEPTTPDS
;
A
#
# COMPACT_ATOMS: atom_id res chain seq x y z
N MET A 1 -25.79 16.61 -20.06
CA MET A 1 -24.86 17.39 -19.21
C MET A 1 -23.84 18.09 -20.10
N PRO A 2 -23.46 19.34 -19.81
CA PRO A 2 -22.40 20.03 -20.54
C PRO A 2 -21.09 19.25 -20.47
N ARG A 3 -20.32 19.24 -21.57
CA ARG A 3 -19.00 18.59 -21.59
C ARG A 3 -18.04 19.37 -20.68
N PRO A 4 -17.26 18.70 -19.82
CA PRO A 4 -16.26 19.38 -18.99
C PRO A 4 -15.21 20.06 -19.87
N SER A 5 -14.66 21.17 -19.36
CA SER A 5 -13.60 21.89 -20.06
C SER A 5 -12.34 21.01 -20.22
N PRO A 6 -11.52 21.23 -21.26
CA PRO A 6 -10.26 20.51 -21.44
C PRO A 6 -9.34 20.60 -20.22
N ALA A 7 -9.27 21.78 -19.59
CA ALA A 7 -8.45 22.01 -18.39
C ALA A 7 -8.86 21.12 -17.21
N LEU A 8 -10.16 20.99 -16.93
CA LEU A 8 -10.65 20.14 -15.84
C LEU A 8 -10.31 18.66 -16.09
N ARG A 9 -10.44 18.21 -17.35
CA ARG A 9 -10.09 16.84 -17.73
C ARG A 9 -8.61 16.55 -17.48
N THR A 10 -7.72 17.43 -17.95
CA THR A 10 -6.27 17.30 -17.76
C THR A 10 -5.92 17.29 -16.27
N ALA A 11 -6.52 18.17 -15.48
CA ALA A 11 -6.30 18.23 -14.03
C ALA A 11 -6.71 16.92 -13.34
N LEU A 12 -7.90 16.40 -13.62
CA LEU A 12 -8.37 15.15 -13.01
C LEU A 12 -7.51 13.94 -13.38
N GLU A 13 -7.05 13.87 -14.63
CA GLU A 13 -6.15 12.80 -15.06
C GLU A 13 -4.77 12.90 -14.43
N ALA A 14 -4.19 14.10 -14.36
CA ALA A 14 -2.91 14.34 -13.71
C ALA A 14 -2.97 13.96 -12.22
N VAL A 15 -4.03 14.38 -11.51
CA VAL A 15 -4.23 14.01 -10.09
C VAL A 15 -4.40 12.50 -9.94
N HIS A 16 -5.17 11.86 -10.82
CA HIS A 16 -5.37 10.41 -10.77
C HIS A 16 -4.05 9.64 -10.94
N LEU A 17 -3.28 9.96 -11.99
CA LEU A 17 -2.02 9.28 -12.28
C LEU A 17 -0.96 9.63 -11.22
N GLY A 18 -0.93 10.86 -10.74
CA GLY A 18 -0.08 11.29 -9.64
C GLY A 18 -0.37 10.50 -8.35
N ALA A 19 -1.65 10.31 -7.99
CA ALA A 19 -2.04 9.53 -6.82
C ALA A 19 -1.61 8.07 -6.94
N LEU A 20 -1.85 7.41 -8.08
CA LEU A 20 -1.43 6.03 -8.30
C LEU A 20 0.09 5.88 -8.32
N GLY A 21 0.81 6.80 -8.98
CA GLY A 21 2.26 6.78 -9.06
C GLY A 21 2.91 6.97 -7.68
N LEU A 22 2.41 7.92 -6.90
CA LEU A 22 2.87 8.15 -5.52
C LEU A 22 2.57 6.94 -4.62
N TRP A 23 1.39 6.33 -4.76
CA TRP A 23 1.02 5.15 -4.00
C TRP A 23 1.95 3.96 -4.29
N CYS A 24 2.24 3.70 -5.56
CA CYS A 24 3.21 2.68 -5.97
C CYS A 24 4.61 2.98 -5.43
N GLY A 25 5.08 4.23 -5.60
CA GLY A 25 6.41 4.66 -5.17
C GLY A 25 6.62 4.51 -3.66
N MET A 26 5.64 4.91 -2.85
CA MET A 26 5.67 4.73 -1.40
C MET A 26 5.69 3.26 -0.99
N THR A 27 4.90 2.42 -1.66
CA THR A 27 4.85 0.98 -1.38
C THR A 27 6.18 0.30 -1.69
N ILE A 28 6.83 0.68 -2.79
CA ILE A 28 8.18 0.20 -3.14
C ILE A 28 9.21 0.70 -2.11
N ALA A 29 9.15 1.98 -1.75
CA ALA A 29 10.08 2.58 -0.80
C ALA A 29 10.04 1.87 0.56
N ILE A 30 8.85 1.57 1.10
CA ILE A 30 8.76 0.85 2.37
C ILE A 30 9.37 -0.56 2.28
N GLY A 31 9.20 -1.23 1.14
CA GLY A 31 9.70 -2.57 0.91
C GLY A 31 11.23 -2.58 0.87
N ALA A 32 11.82 -1.57 0.21
CA ALA A 32 13.26 -1.37 0.19
C ALA A 32 13.83 -1.05 1.59
N VAL A 33 13.13 -0.22 2.38
CA VAL A 33 13.51 0.07 3.77
C VAL A 33 13.49 -1.21 4.61
N ALA A 34 12.41 -2.01 4.53
CA ALA A 34 12.32 -3.29 5.23
C ALA A 34 13.45 -4.25 4.83
N ALA A 35 13.67 -4.41 3.53
CA ALA A 35 14.73 -5.26 2.98
C ALA A 35 16.15 -4.84 3.42
N THR A 36 16.33 -3.59 3.85
CA THR A 36 17.60 -3.06 4.35
C THR A 36 17.71 -3.17 5.87
N ILE A 37 16.68 -2.75 6.60
CA ILE A 37 16.69 -2.68 8.07
C ILE A 37 16.79 -4.06 8.71
N PHE A 38 16.02 -5.05 8.27
CA PHE A 38 16.02 -6.37 8.91
C PHE A 38 17.42 -7.05 8.82
N PRO A 39 18.07 -7.14 7.65
CA PRO A 39 19.43 -7.67 7.58
C PRO A 39 20.46 -6.81 8.32
N ALA A 40 20.33 -5.48 8.29
CA ALA A 40 21.24 -4.61 9.02
C ALA A 40 21.15 -4.83 10.53
N MET A 41 19.93 -4.87 11.08
CA MET A 41 19.70 -5.12 12.50
C MET A 41 20.20 -6.50 12.92
N ARG A 42 20.00 -7.52 12.06
CA ARG A 42 20.52 -8.88 12.31
C ARG A 42 22.04 -8.92 12.38
N ARG A 43 22.75 -8.15 11.56
CA ARG A 43 24.23 -8.05 11.60
C ARG A 43 24.74 -7.28 12.82
N LEU A 44 23.99 -6.28 13.27
CA LEU A 44 24.34 -5.49 14.44
C LEU A 44 24.17 -6.28 15.75
N ASP A 45 23.30 -7.30 15.73
CA ASP A 45 22.97 -8.14 16.88
C ASP A 45 22.75 -7.32 18.17
N PRO A 46 21.80 -6.37 18.16
CA PRO A 46 21.65 -5.43 19.25
C PRO A 46 21.23 -6.14 20.54
N SER A 47 21.72 -5.67 21.67
CA SER A 47 21.09 -5.94 22.96
C SER A 47 20.07 -4.83 23.27
N LEU A 48 18.86 -5.21 23.66
CA LEU A 48 17.81 -4.28 24.08
C LEU A 48 17.63 -4.47 25.59
N PRO A 49 18.08 -3.52 26.44
CA PRO A 49 18.02 -3.67 27.89
C PRO A 49 16.62 -3.99 28.44
N ASP A 50 15.58 -3.41 27.86
CA ASP A 50 14.18 -3.66 28.24
C ASP A 50 13.71 -5.11 27.97
N TYR A 51 14.49 -5.87 27.20
CA TYR A 51 14.22 -7.25 26.82
C TYR A 51 15.27 -8.22 27.39
N ALA A 52 16.07 -7.81 28.38
CA ALA A 52 17.16 -8.62 28.93
C ALA A 52 16.72 -10.00 29.48
N GLY A 53 15.45 -10.16 29.85
CA GLY A 53 14.87 -11.44 30.28
C GLY A 53 14.44 -12.37 29.13
N PHE A 54 14.47 -11.91 27.88
CA PHE A 54 14.12 -12.69 26.70
C PHE A 54 15.38 -13.33 26.11
N PRO A 55 15.46 -14.67 26.04
CA PRO A 55 16.71 -15.36 25.69
C PRO A 55 17.06 -15.32 24.19
N ASP A 56 16.11 -15.00 23.31
CA ASP A 56 16.34 -15.01 21.86
C ASP A 56 16.90 -13.69 21.34
N ALA A 57 17.51 -13.73 20.16
CA ALA A 57 18.16 -12.56 19.56
C ALA A 57 17.19 -11.39 19.32
N HIS A 58 17.57 -10.20 19.78
CA HIS A 58 16.68 -9.03 19.77
C HIS A 58 16.60 -8.27 18.44
N TRP A 59 17.37 -8.67 17.42
CA TRP A 59 17.40 -7.95 16.14
C TRP A 59 16.02 -7.82 15.50
N SER A 60 15.16 -8.84 15.65
CA SER A 60 13.81 -8.85 15.08
C SER A 60 12.88 -7.86 15.79
N ILE A 61 12.99 -7.77 17.13
CA ILE A 61 12.28 -6.80 17.97
C ILE A 61 12.71 -5.37 17.60
N GLY A 62 14.02 -5.14 17.49
CA GLY A 62 14.58 -3.83 17.13
C GLY A 62 14.12 -3.37 15.75
N ALA A 63 14.23 -4.24 14.74
CA ALA A 63 13.77 -3.94 13.38
C ALA A 63 12.25 -3.73 13.32
N GLY A 64 11.48 -4.61 13.97
CA GLY A 64 10.02 -4.52 14.03
C GLY A 64 9.54 -3.24 14.69
N SER A 65 10.21 -2.77 15.74
CA SER A 65 9.87 -1.52 16.44
C SER A 65 10.05 -0.27 15.57
N ILE A 66 11.00 -0.29 14.63
CA ILE A 66 11.19 0.79 13.65
C ILE A 66 10.19 0.66 12.49
N MET A 67 9.99 -0.56 11.99
CA MET A 67 9.17 -0.79 10.79
C MET A 67 7.67 -0.69 11.05
N ASN A 68 7.19 -1.10 12.23
CA ASN A 68 5.76 -1.11 12.55
C ASN A 68 5.08 0.27 12.35
N PRO A 69 5.59 1.38 12.91
CA PRO A 69 5.00 2.70 12.68
C PRO A 69 5.10 3.16 11.22
N LEU A 70 6.16 2.79 10.50
CA LEU A 70 6.28 3.14 9.08
C LEU A 70 5.25 2.41 8.21
N PHE A 71 4.94 1.15 8.52
CA PHE A 71 3.86 0.42 7.86
C PHE A 71 2.49 1.04 8.17
N HIS A 72 2.23 1.48 9.41
CA HIS A 72 1.01 2.22 9.74
C HIS A 72 0.89 3.52 8.94
N MET A 73 1.98 4.28 8.82
CA MET A 73 1.99 5.51 7.99
C MET A 73 1.69 5.20 6.52
N LEU A 74 2.25 4.11 6.00
CA LEU A 74 1.95 3.65 4.65
C LEU A 74 0.49 3.25 4.48
N ASP A 75 -0.11 2.55 5.43
CA ASP A 75 -1.51 2.11 5.36
C ASP A 75 -2.44 3.33 5.24
N TRP A 76 -2.24 4.35 6.08
CA TRP A 76 -3.02 5.59 6.03
C TRP A 76 -2.81 6.37 4.73
N ALA A 77 -1.56 6.52 4.29
CA ALA A 77 -1.26 7.20 3.04
C ALA A 77 -1.82 6.44 1.84
N SER A 78 -1.75 5.11 1.85
CA SER A 78 -2.32 4.23 0.82
C SER A 78 -3.84 4.39 0.75
N LEU A 79 -4.54 4.42 1.90
CA LEU A 79 -5.98 4.66 1.94
C LEU A 79 -6.34 6.03 1.36
N ALA A 80 -5.60 7.08 1.71
CA ALA A 80 -5.83 8.42 1.18
C ALA A 80 -5.63 8.48 -0.35
N LEU A 81 -4.53 7.91 -0.85
CA LEU A 81 -4.21 7.88 -2.28
C LEU A 81 -5.19 7.00 -3.07
N ALA A 82 -5.59 5.86 -2.51
CA ALA A 82 -6.65 5.02 -3.08
C ALA A 82 -7.98 5.77 -3.17
N GLY A 83 -8.36 6.51 -2.12
CA GLY A 83 -9.55 7.37 -2.11
C GLY A 83 -9.51 8.45 -3.20
N ILE A 84 -8.38 9.14 -3.36
CA ILE A 84 -8.18 10.14 -4.42
C ILE A 84 -8.28 9.48 -5.80
N ALA A 85 -7.67 8.32 -6.01
CA ALA A 85 -7.71 7.60 -7.28
C ALA A 85 -9.14 7.15 -7.63
N LEU A 86 -9.89 6.62 -6.66
CA LEU A 86 -11.30 6.24 -6.83
C LEU A 86 -12.17 7.46 -7.14
N LEU A 87 -12.01 8.56 -6.41
CA LEU A 87 -12.79 9.78 -6.61
C LEU A 87 -12.55 10.37 -8.00
N THR A 88 -11.28 10.49 -8.41
CA THR A 88 -10.95 11.04 -9.74
C THR A 88 -11.38 10.12 -10.88
N LEU A 89 -11.37 8.78 -10.69
CA LEU A 89 -11.95 7.83 -11.63
C LEU A 89 -13.46 7.98 -11.74
N ALA A 90 -14.16 8.07 -10.60
CA ALA A 90 -15.61 8.21 -10.52
C ALA A 90 -16.08 9.51 -11.17
N LEU A 91 -15.44 10.65 -10.86
CA LEU A 91 -15.71 11.93 -11.52
C LEU A 91 -15.40 11.86 -13.02
N GLY A 92 -14.28 11.23 -13.39
CA GLY A 92 -13.91 10.98 -14.78
C GLY A 92 -14.98 10.22 -15.56
N ALA A 93 -15.55 9.17 -14.96
CA ALA A 93 -16.65 8.40 -15.54
C ALA A 93 -17.97 9.19 -15.58
N ALA A 94 -18.35 9.87 -14.49
CA ALA A 94 -19.59 10.62 -14.37
C ALA A 94 -19.68 11.77 -15.39
N PHE A 95 -18.56 12.43 -15.68
CA PHE A 95 -18.50 13.49 -16.71
C PHE A 95 -18.20 12.96 -18.12
N GLY A 96 -18.19 11.64 -18.34
CA GLY A 96 -17.92 11.03 -19.65
C GLY A 96 -16.51 11.28 -20.19
N MET A 97 -15.55 11.59 -19.31
CA MET A 97 -14.14 11.79 -19.66
C MET A 97 -13.38 10.48 -19.78
N ILE A 98 -13.81 9.46 -19.04
CA ILE A 98 -13.27 8.10 -19.07
C ILE A 98 -14.31 7.20 -19.72
N ARG A 99 -13.94 6.54 -20.81
CA ARG A 99 -14.79 5.56 -21.48
C ARG A 99 -14.60 4.20 -20.82
N LEU A 100 -15.45 3.87 -19.84
CA LEU A 100 -15.39 2.58 -19.13
C LEU A 100 -15.56 1.38 -20.07
N ALA A 101 -16.26 1.53 -21.20
CA ALA A 101 -16.51 0.45 -22.15
C ALA A 101 -15.31 0.09 -23.05
N THR A 102 -14.19 0.84 -22.98
CA THR A 102 -12.98 0.44 -23.70
C THR A 102 -12.20 -0.59 -22.89
N ALA A 103 -11.48 -1.49 -23.56
CA ALA A 103 -10.66 -2.49 -22.87
C ALA A 103 -9.69 -1.86 -21.85
N GLY A 104 -9.07 -0.72 -22.20
CA GLY A 104 -8.19 0.02 -21.28
C GLY A 104 -8.92 0.65 -20.10
N GLY A 105 -10.14 1.16 -20.29
CA GLY A 105 -10.97 1.71 -19.22
C GLY A 105 -11.43 0.63 -18.23
N THR A 106 -11.91 -0.50 -18.75
CA THR A 106 -12.30 -1.67 -17.95
C THR A 106 -11.11 -2.20 -17.15
N LEU A 107 -9.97 -2.45 -17.80
CA LEU A 107 -8.79 -3.02 -17.15
C LEU A 107 -8.27 -2.12 -16.02
N ARG A 108 -8.16 -0.81 -16.27
CA ARG A 108 -7.76 0.16 -15.24
C ARG A 108 -8.71 0.17 -14.05
N THR A 109 -10.02 0.11 -14.30
CA THR A 109 -11.04 0.12 -13.25
C THR A 109 -10.98 -1.14 -12.42
N LEU A 110 -10.94 -2.32 -13.05
CA LEU A 110 -10.84 -3.60 -12.36
C LEU A 110 -9.56 -3.70 -11.55
N ALA A 111 -8.42 -3.30 -12.12
CA ALA A 111 -7.15 -3.28 -11.41
C ALA A 111 -7.22 -2.38 -10.16
N LEU A 112 -7.74 -1.15 -10.28
CA LEU A 112 -7.89 -0.27 -9.12
C LEU A 112 -8.80 -0.88 -8.05
N LEU A 113 -9.92 -1.49 -8.44
CA LEU A 113 -10.83 -2.15 -7.49
C LEU A 113 -10.15 -3.32 -6.77
N CYS A 114 -9.40 -4.16 -7.48
CA CYS A 114 -8.61 -5.24 -6.88
C CYS A 114 -7.56 -4.71 -5.90
N ALA A 115 -6.86 -3.62 -6.23
CA ALA A 115 -5.91 -2.97 -5.32
C ALA A 115 -6.59 -2.47 -4.04
N VAL A 116 -7.75 -1.84 -4.17
CA VAL A 116 -8.53 -1.32 -3.04
C VAL A 116 -9.06 -2.45 -2.16
N ILE A 117 -9.52 -3.56 -2.74
CA ILE A 117 -9.98 -4.72 -1.97
C ILE A 117 -8.82 -5.36 -1.20
N ALA A 118 -7.66 -5.53 -1.84
CA ALA A 118 -6.47 -6.06 -1.18
C ALA A 118 -5.99 -5.15 -0.04
N LEU A 119 -5.92 -3.84 -0.28
CA LEU A 119 -5.60 -2.85 0.75
C LEU A 119 -6.62 -2.88 1.89
N GLY A 120 -7.91 -2.90 1.58
CA GLY A 120 -8.98 -2.91 2.58
C GLY A 120 -8.92 -4.14 3.48
N TYR A 121 -8.72 -5.33 2.91
CA TYR A 121 -8.53 -6.55 3.70
C TYR A 121 -7.26 -6.48 4.56
N SER A 122 -6.16 -5.93 4.02
CA SER A 122 -4.93 -5.72 4.78
C SER A 122 -5.16 -4.81 5.99
N VAL A 123 -5.69 -3.61 5.79
CA VAL A 123 -5.80 -2.57 6.83
C VAL A 123 -6.89 -2.88 7.85
N PHE A 124 -8.05 -3.37 7.43
CA PHE A 124 -9.20 -3.51 8.33
C PHE A 124 -9.32 -4.89 8.97
N SER A 125 -8.67 -5.92 8.43
CA SER A 125 -8.80 -7.30 8.92
C SER A 125 -7.47 -7.89 9.36
N LEU A 126 -6.48 -7.94 8.47
CA LEU A 126 -5.22 -8.64 8.76
C LEU A 126 -4.33 -7.85 9.71
N ARG A 127 -4.18 -6.54 9.48
CA ARG A 127 -3.24 -5.69 10.21
C ARG A 127 -3.60 -5.55 11.69
N PRO A 128 -4.87 -5.31 12.09
CA PRO A 128 -5.22 -5.22 13.51
C PRO A 128 -4.91 -6.51 14.28
N ALA A 129 -5.13 -7.67 13.66
CA ALA A 129 -4.78 -8.96 14.27
C ALA A 129 -3.26 -9.11 14.44
N MET A 130 -2.48 -8.79 13.41
CA MET A 130 -1.01 -8.83 13.49
C MET A 130 -0.46 -7.85 14.52
N ASP A 131 -1.01 -6.65 14.62
CA ASP A 131 -0.56 -5.65 15.60
C ASP A 131 -0.89 -6.06 17.04
N ALA A 132 -2.02 -6.74 17.25
CA ALA A 132 -2.36 -7.32 18.54
C ALA A 132 -1.34 -8.39 18.96
N ASP A 133 -1.00 -9.32 18.05
CA ASP A 133 0.02 -10.35 18.30
C ASP A 133 1.41 -9.74 18.50
N LEU A 134 1.80 -8.74 17.70
CA LEU A 134 3.09 -8.06 17.85
C LEU A 134 3.19 -7.33 19.20
N SER A 135 2.12 -6.65 19.62
CA SER A 135 2.06 -5.97 20.91
C SER A 135 2.13 -6.96 22.07
N ALA A 136 1.39 -8.07 21.99
CA ALA A 136 1.41 -9.13 23.00
C ALA A 136 2.78 -9.82 23.09
N TYR A 137 3.40 -10.11 21.94
CA TYR A 137 4.78 -10.58 21.85
C TYR A 137 5.75 -9.64 22.56
N HIS A 138 5.72 -8.35 22.22
CA HIS A 138 6.60 -7.35 22.86
C HIS A 138 6.36 -7.24 24.37
N SER A 139 5.12 -7.34 24.82
CA SER A 139 4.79 -7.31 26.25
C SER A 139 5.35 -8.52 27.00
N ALA A 140 5.12 -9.73 26.49
CA ALA A 140 5.62 -10.97 27.08
C ALA A 140 7.16 -11.04 27.06
N ALA A 141 7.78 -10.63 25.95
CA ALA A 141 9.23 -10.60 25.82
C ALA A 141 9.88 -9.63 26.82
N ARG A 142 9.31 -8.43 27.02
CA ARG A 142 9.79 -7.50 28.07
C ARG A 142 9.65 -8.07 29.48
N ALA A 143 8.62 -8.89 29.72
CA ALA A 143 8.41 -9.55 31.00
C ALA A 143 9.31 -10.80 31.22
N GLY A 144 10.08 -11.22 30.20
CA GLY A 144 10.84 -12.47 30.24
C GLY A 144 9.98 -13.74 30.14
N ASP A 145 8.70 -13.61 29.79
CA ASP A 145 7.81 -14.75 29.58
C ASP A 145 8.02 -15.32 28.17
N HIS A 146 9.04 -16.18 28.05
CA HIS A 146 9.48 -16.76 26.78
C HIS A 146 8.38 -17.61 26.12
N ALA A 147 7.67 -18.41 26.90
CA ALA A 147 6.63 -19.31 26.38
C ALA A 147 5.49 -18.53 25.72
N THR A 148 4.96 -17.51 26.41
CA THR A 148 3.88 -16.67 25.86
C THR A 148 4.36 -15.83 24.68
N ALA A 149 5.58 -15.30 24.74
CA ALA A 149 6.15 -14.52 23.65
C ALA A 149 6.26 -15.34 22.35
N LEU A 150 6.69 -16.61 22.43
CA LEU A 150 6.79 -17.48 21.26
C LEU A 150 5.43 -17.79 20.62
N VAL A 151 4.37 -17.94 21.42
CA VAL A 151 3.01 -18.17 20.89
C VAL A 151 2.56 -17.00 20.00
N HIS A 152 2.68 -15.77 20.50
CA HIS A 152 2.31 -14.59 19.71
C HIS A 152 3.24 -14.32 18.54
N LYS A 153 4.54 -14.62 18.70
CA LYS A 153 5.49 -14.56 17.60
C LYS A 153 5.12 -15.52 16.47
N ASP A 154 4.76 -16.77 16.79
CA ASP A 154 4.36 -17.76 15.80
C ASP A 154 3.08 -17.34 15.06
N ALA A 155 2.08 -16.80 15.79
CA ALA A 155 0.87 -16.25 15.19
C ALA A 155 1.17 -15.11 14.20
N PHE A 156 2.04 -14.18 14.60
CA PHE A 156 2.51 -13.10 13.72
C PHE A 156 3.25 -13.64 12.49
N ASP A 157 4.19 -14.56 12.69
CA ASP A 157 5.01 -15.16 11.63
C ASP A 157 4.13 -15.96 10.64
N HIS A 158 3.05 -16.59 11.10
CA HIS A 158 2.05 -17.26 10.26
C HIS A 158 1.22 -16.28 9.41
N ALA A 159 0.93 -15.08 9.93
CA ALA A 159 0.21 -14.03 9.21
C ALA A 159 1.10 -13.23 8.24
N HIS A 160 2.40 -13.10 8.53
CA HIS A 160 3.33 -12.26 7.79
C HIS A 160 3.44 -12.57 6.27
N PRO A 161 3.48 -13.82 5.79
CA PRO A 161 3.47 -14.12 4.36
C PRO A 161 2.21 -13.62 3.65
N ARG A 162 1.05 -13.68 4.32
CA ARG A 162 -0.21 -13.16 3.75
C ARG A 162 -0.17 -11.64 3.64
N ALA A 163 0.35 -10.94 4.64
CA ALA A 163 0.54 -9.48 4.57
C ALA A 163 1.50 -9.09 3.42
N SER A 164 2.62 -9.82 3.29
CA SER A 164 3.58 -9.62 2.20
C SER A 164 2.93 -9.81 0.82
N LEU A 165 2.11 -10.86 0.66
CA LEU A 165 1.36 -11.11 -0.56
C LEU A 165 0.36 -9.98 -0.87
N LEU A 166 -0.39 -9.51 0.13
CA LEU A 166 -1.35 -8.42 -0.07
C LEU A 166 -0.68 -7.10 -0.47
N ILE A 167 0.48 -6.78 0.09
CA ILE A 167 1.28 -5.62 -0.33
C ILE A 167 1.71 -5.79 -1.79
N ALA A 168 2.22 -6.96 -2.18
CA ALA A 168 2.63 -7.23 -3.55
C ALA A 168 1.44 -7.17 -4.53
N MET A 169 0.28 -7.72 -4.16
CA MET A 169 -0.95 -7.64 -4.95
C MET A 169 -1.42 -6.20 -5.10
N THR A 170 -1.45 -5.43 -4.00
CA THR A 170 -1.83 -4.02 -4.00
C THR A 170 -0.93 -3.21 -4.93
N LEU A 171 0.39 -3.37 -4.82
CA LEU A 171 1.37 -2.72 -5.68
C LEU A 171 1.16 -3.12 -7.15
N SER A 172 1.00 -4.41 -7.43
CA SER A 172 0.84 -4.92 -8.80
C SER A 172 -0.41 -4.34 -9.45
N PHE A 173 -1.55 -4.39 -8.76
CA PHE A 173 -2.82 -3.88 -9.27
C PHE A 173 -2.85 -2.35 -9.40
N ALA A 174 -2.33 -1.62 -8.41
CA ALA A 174 -2.19 -0.17 -8.51
C ALA A 174 -1.26 0.22 -9.68
N GLY A 175 -0.17 -0.52 -9.87
CA GLY A 175 0.77 -0.37 -10.99
C GLY A 175 0.11 -0.63 -12.34
N PHE A 176 -0.68 -1.69 -12.49
CA PHE A 176 -1.46 -1.94 -13.71
C PHE A 176 -2.47 -0.83 -13.99
N ALA A 177 -3.18 -0.34 -12.97
CA ALA A 177 -4.09 0.79 -13.12
C ALA A 177 -3.36 2.06 -13.57
N PHE A 178 -2.16 2.31 -13.03
CA PHE A 178 -1.30 3.42 -13.40
C PHE A 178 -0.86 3.33 -14.86
N ILE A 179 -0.28 2.19 -15.27
CA ILE A 179 0.22 1.98 -16.63
C ILE A 179 -0.92 2.08 -17.64
N ALA A 180 -2.04 1.39 -17.40
CA ALA A 180 -3.21 1.47 -18.29
C ALA A 180 -3.76 2.91 -18.37
N GLY A 181 -3.72 3.65 -17.26
CA GLY A 181 -4.10 5.06 -17.24
C GLY A 181 -3.17 5.94 -18.07
N ALA A 182 -1.85 5.78 -17.92
CA ALA A 182 -0.84 6.54 -18.64
C ALA A 182 -0.89 6.27 -20.14
N VAL A 183 -0.99 4.99 -20.55
CA VAL A 183 -1.13 4.61 -21.96
C VAL A 183 -2.37 5.23 -22.58
N ASN A 184 -3.51 5.21 -21.88
CA ASN A 184 -4.74 5.84 -22.34
C ASN A 184 -4.65 7.37 -22.43
N ALA A 185 -3.81 8.01 -21.60
CA ALA A 185 -3.58 9.45 -21.65
C ALA A 185 -2.77 9.86 -22.88
N ILE A 186 -1.73 9.08 -23.22
CA ILE A 186 -0.82 9.33 -24.34
C ILE A 186 -1.52 9.15 -25.69
N HIS A 187 -2.34 8.12 -25.86
CA HIS A 187 -2.99 7.81 -27.14
C HIS A 187 -4.26 8.63 -27.41
N ARG A 188 -4.47 9.76 -26.70
CA ARG A 188 -5.64 10.59 -26.94
C ARG A 188 -5.45 11.39 -28.23
N PRO A 189 -6.42 11.35 -29.16
CA PRO A 189 -6.38 12.24 -30.32
C PRO A 189 -6.47 13.68 -29.84
N GLU A 190 -5.67 14.56 -30.44
CA GLU A 190 -5.76 15.99 -30.19
C GLU A 190 -7.18 16.48 -30.54
N PRO A 191 -7.72 17.44 -29.77
CA PRO A 191 -8.99 18.07 -30.14
C PRO A 191 -8.80 18.75 -31.50
N THR A 192 -9.47 18.23 -32.53
CA THR A 192 -9.52 18.88 -33.85
C THR A 192 -10.07 20.29 -33.65
N THR A 193 -9.26 21.31 -33.94
CA THR A 193 -9.74 22.68 -34.02
C THR A 193 -10.87 22.72 -35.05
N PRO A 194 -12.06 23.25 -34.72
CA PRO A 194 -13.11 23.38 -35.71
C PRO A 194 -12.60 24.28 -36.84
N ASP A 195 -12.71 23.80 -38.08
CA ASP A 195 -12.36 24.59 -39.27
C ASP A 195 -13.15 25.91 -39.22
N SER A 196 -12.40 27.01 -39.18
CA SER A 196 -12.90 28.39 -39.08
C SER A 196 -13.52 28.87 -40.39
#